data_AF-A0A159Z1Y7-F1
#
_entry.id   AF-A0A159Z1Y7-F1
#
_cell.length_a   1.000
_cell.length_b   1.000
_cell.length_c   1.000
_cell.angle_alpha   90.00
_cell.angle_beta   90.00
_cell.angle_gamma   90.00
#
_symmetry.space_group_name_H-M   'P 1'
#
loop_
_entity.id
_entity.type
_entity.pdbx_description
1 polymer ?
#
loop_
_entity_poly.entity_id
_entity_poly.type
_entity_poly.pdbx_seq_one_letter_code
_entity_poly.pdbx_strand_id
1 'polypeptide(L)'
;MTAPDPTRRIPLLIAGEIGARADQVAQAITLLDGGATVPFIARYRKEVTSGLDDTQLRTLAERLVYLRELEARRAAIRDSIASQGKLTADLEKGIDGAVTKAELEDLYLPYKPKRRTRAMIARENGLGPLAEAILQDRRADPAALAAGYVTEAVPDTKAALEGARDIIAESLAEDAGLLGRLRAHMQKVAVLSARVVEGKQVEGAKFSDYFAHSESWATAPSHRALAMLRGRNEGVLSLDLEVDAEAAPALARRKASCAAR
;
A
#
# COMPACT_ATOMS: atom_id res chain seq x y z
N MET A 1 -4.07 5.95 25.94
CA MET A 1 -5.33 6.21 25.19
C MET A 1 -5.77 4.88 24.63
N THR A 2 -6.99 4.44 24.96
CA THR A 2 -7.53 3.15 24.48
C THR A 2 -7.73 3.22 22.96
N ALA A 3 -7.36 2.15 22.26
CA ALA A 3 -7.60 2.00 20.82
C ALA A 3 -9.06 2.36 20.45
N PRO A 4 -9.30 3.00 19.29
CA PRO A 4 -10.64 3.35 18.87
C PRO A 4 -11.49 2.09 18.72
N ASP A 5 -12.60 2.04 19.45
CA ASP A 5 -13.55 0.93 19.44
C ASP A 5 -14.19 0.78 18.04
N PRO A 6 -13.99 -0.35 17.34
CA PRO A 6 -14.57 -0.61 16.02
C PRO A 6 -16.09 -0.43 15.99
N THR A 7 -16.78 -0.74 17.09
CA THR A 7 -18.24 -0.62 17.20
C THR A 7 -18.72 0.82 17.13
N ARG A 8 -17.87 1.79 17.47
CA ARG A 8 -18.13 3.23 17.34
C ARG A 8 -17.57 3.79 16.04
N ARG A 9 -16.39 3.34 15.63
CA ARG A 9 -15.70 3.87 14.45
C ARG A 9 -16.41 3.55 13.14
N ILE A 10 -16.85 2.31 12.96
CA ILE A 10 -17.47 1.87 11.69
C ILE A 10 -18.77 2.65 11.40
N PRO A 11 -19.72 2.78 12.35
CA PRO A 11 -20.93 3.56 12.09
C PRO A 11 -20.66 5.02 11.74
N LEU A 12 -19.68 5.66 12.38
CA LEU A 12 -19.31 7.06 12.11
C LEU A 12 -18.77 7.26 10.69
N LEU A 13 -17.91 6.36 10.22
CA LEU A 13 -17.35 6.44 8.86
C LEU A 13 -18.43 6.28 7.80
N ILE A 14 -19.25 5.23 7.92
CA ILE A 14 -20.31 4.96 6.96
C ILE A 14 -21.35 6.09 6.96
N ALA A 15 -21.69 6.63 8.14
CA ALA A 15 -22.62 7.76 8.26
C ALA A 15 -22.17 8.97 7.44
N GLY A 16 -20.88 9.30 7.49
CA GLY A 16 -20.30 10.36 6.67
C GLY A 16 -20.35 10.06 5.16
N GLU A 17 -20.14 8.79 4.77
CA GLU A 17 -20.14 8.37 3.36
C GLU A 17 -21.55 8.39 2.73
N ILE A 18 -22.60 8.05 3.49
CA ILE A 18 -23.98 7.94 2.96
C ILE A 18 -24.86 9.15 3.33
N GLY A 19 -24.30 10.16 4.00
CA GLY A 19 -25.04 11.34 4.45
C GLY A 19 -26.12 11.03 5.50
N ALA A 20 -25.85 10.10 6.41
CA ALA A 20 -26.77 9.70 7.48
C ALA A 20 -26.19 10.01 8.86
N ARG A 21 -26.98 9.79 9.91
CA ARG A 21 -26.50 9.84 11.28
C ARG A 21 -25.96 8.47 11.73
N ALA A 22 -24.99 8.47 12.63
CA ALA A 22 -24.35 7.24 13.10
C ALA A 22 -25.30 6.28 13.85
N ASP A 23 -26.33 6.80 14.51
CA ASP A 23 -27.40 6.02 15.14
C ASP A 23 -28.19 5.22 14.10
N GLN A 24 -28.53 5.83 12.96
CA GLN A 24 -29.24 5.15 11.86
C GLN A 24 -28.41 4.00 11.29
N VAL A 25 -27.11 4.25 11.11
CA VAL A 25 -26.16 3.24 10.62
C VAL A 25 -26.02 2.11 11.63
N ALA A 26 -25.88 2.41 12.92
CA ALA A 26 -25.78 1.38 13.97
C ALA A 26 -27.03 0.50 14.05
N GLN A 27 -28.23 1.10 13.90
CA GLN A 27 -29.50 0.36 13.83
C GLN A 27 -29.56 -0.55 12.60
N ALA A 28 -29.16 -0.05 11.43
CA ALA A 28 -29.10 -0.85 10.20
C ALA A 28 -28.09 -2.00 10.30
N ILE A 29 -26.90 -1.76 10.88
CA ILE A 29 -25.89 -2.80 11.14
C ILE A 29 -26.48 -3.90 12.02
N THR A 30 -27.18 -3.55 13.10
CA THR A 30 -27.82 -4.53 14.00
C THR A 30 -28.81 -5.42 13.25
N LEU A 31 -29.60 -4.85 12.33
CA LEU A 31 -30.53 -5.62 11.50
C LEU A 31 -29.80 -6.55 10.53
N LEU A 32 -28.75 -6.07 9.86
CA LEU A 32 -27.93 -6.87 8.95
C LEU A 32 -27.23 -8.04 9.68
N ASP A 33 -26.68 -7.78 10.87
CA ASP A 33 -26.07 -8.82 11.71
C ASP A 33 -27.09 -9.86 12.20
N GLY A 34 -28.34 -9.43 12.38
CA GLY A 34 -29.48 -10.32 12.64
C GLY A 34 -29.97 -11.10 11.41
N GLY A 35 -29.28 -11.00 10.27
CA GLY A 35 -29.59 -11.72 9.04
C GLY A 35 -30.65 -11.06 8.16
N ALA A 36 -31.09 -9.83 8.47
CA ALA A 36 -32.00 -9.11 7.60
C ALA A 36 -31.31 -8.73 6.28
N THR A 37 -32.04 -8.82 5.17
CA THR A 37 -31.51 -8.40 3.85
C THR A 37 -31.78 -6.92 3.59
N VAL A 38 -30.97 -6.29 2.74
CA VAL A 38 -31.17 -4.88 2.35
C VAL A 38 -32.60 -4.60 1.85
N PRO A 39 -33.18 -5.39 0.90
CA PRO A 39 -34.56 -5.16 0.46
C PRO A 39 -35.58 -5.30 1.59
N PHE A 40 -35.34 -6.21 2.54
CA PHE A 40 -36.23 -6.38 3.70
C PHE A 40 -36.17 -5.16 4.62
N ILE A 41 -34.97 -4.64 4.91
CA ILE A 41 -34.80 -3.46 5.77
C ILE A 41 -35.46 -2.24 5.13
N ALA A 42 -35.16 -1.99 3.85
CA ALA A 42 -35.69 -0.85 3.10
C ALA A 42 -37.23 -0.81 3.07
N ARG A 43 -37.87 -1.99 3.01
CA ARG A 43 -39.33 -2.10 2.88
C ARG A 43 -40.06 -2.24 4.21
N TYR A 44 -39.51 -2.96 5.19
CA TYR A 44 -40.23 -3.38 6.39
C TYR A 44 -39.60 -2.91 7.72
N ARG A 45 -38.45 -2.22 7.67
CA ARG A 45 -37.75 -1.70 8.86
C ARG A 45 -37.35 -0.23 8.71
N LYS A 46 -38.04 0.51 7.85
CA LYS A 46 -37.77 1.93 7.59
C LYS A 46 -37.83 2.80 8.85
N GLU A 47 -38.77 2.53 9.75
CA GLU A 47 -38.88 3.24 11.03
C GLU A 47 -37.67 2.98 11.95
N VAL A 48 -37.14 1.74 11.91
CA VAL A 48 -36.00 1.34 12.74
C VAL A 48 -34.71 1.98 12.27
N THR A 49 -34.57 2.29 10.98
CA THR A 49 -33.39 2.98 10.43
C THR A 49 -33.58 4.49 10.27
N SER A 50 -34.71 5.03 10.77
CA SER A 50 -35.13 6.42 10.56
C SER A 50 -35.11 6.85 9.08
N GLY A 51 -35.49 5.96 8.16
CA GLY A 51 -35.73 6.30 6.77
C GLY A 51 -34.61 6.05 5.76
N LEU A 52 -33.56 5.28 6.09
CA LEU A 52 -32.52 4.92 5.12
C LEU A 52 -33.13 4.25 3.86
N ASP A 53 -32.72 4.73 2.69
CA ASP A 53 -33.19 4.19 1.41
C ASP A 53 -32.37 2.97 0.92
N ASP A 54 -32.83 2.32 -0.16
CA ASP A 54 -32.18 1.12 -0.71
C ASP A 54 -30.74 1.38 -1.16
N THR A 55 -30.46 2.55 -1.74
CA THR A 55 -29.10 2.92 -2.19
C THR A 55 -28.17 3.09 -1.00
N GLN A 56 -28.60 3.84 0.02
CA GLN A 56 -27.86 4.02 1.27
C GLN A 56 -27.59 2.69 1.97
N LEU A 57 -28.58 1.80 2.05
CA LEU A 57 -28.44 0.50 2.69
C LEU A 57 -27.50 -0.45 1.93
N ARG A 58 -27.48 -0.40 0.59
CA ARG A 58 -26.49 -1.15 -0.22
C ARG A 58 -25.07 -0.67 0.04
N THR A 59 -24.84 0.64 -0.05
CA THR A 59 -23.53 1.23 0.24
C THR A 59 -23.10 0.90 1.67
N LEU A 60 -24.00 1.02 2.64
CA LEU A 60 -23.74 0.63 4.03
C LEU A 60 -23.30 -0.82 4.14
N ALA A 61 -24.02 -1.76 3.50
CA ALA A 61 -23.71 -3.18 3.59
C ALA A 61 -22.33 -3.51 2.98
N GLU A 62 -22.00 -2.94 1.82
CA GLU A 62 -20.70 -3.10 1.17
C GLU A 62 -19.56 -2.52 2.03
N ARG A 63 -19.75 -1.30 2.55
CA ARG A 63 -18.77 -0.60 3.38
C ARG A 63 -18.57 -1.26 4.73
N LEU A 64 -19.62 -1.80 5.33
CA LEU A 64 -19.58 -2.56 6.58
C LEU A 64 -18.62 -3.75 6.47
N VAL A 65 -18.72 -4.53 5.39
CA VAL A 65 -17.82 -5.67 5.15
C VAL A 65 -16.37 -5.21 5.07
N TYR A 66 -16.09 -4.22 4.21
CA TYR A 66 -14.73 -3.70 4.04
C TYR A 66 -14.13 -3.17 5.36
N LEU A 67 -14.89 -2.39 6.11
CA LEU A 67 -14.41 -1.76 7.33
C LEU A 67 -14.21 -2.77 8.47
N ARG A 68 -15.03 -3.82 8.54
CA ARG A 68 -14.79 -4.94 9.48
C ARG A 68 -13.50 -5.66 9.17
N GLU A 69 -13.24 -5.96 7.90
CA GLU A 69 -11.97 -6.57 7.49
C GLU A 69 -10.78 -5.65 7.78
N LEU A 70 -10.94 -4.33 7.59
CA LEU A 70 -9.92 -3.34 7.93
C LEU A 70 -9.61 -3.34 9.43
N GLU A 71 -10.63 -3.29 10.29
CA GLU A 71 -10.45 -3.27 11.75
C GLU A 71 -9.91 -4.60 12.29
N ALA A 72 -10.37 -5.74 11.77
CA ALA A 72 -9.81 -7.04 12.10
C ALA A 72 -8.32 -7.12 11.73
N ARG A 73 -7.95 -6.59 10.56
CA ARG A 73 -6.55 -6.53 10.13
C ARG A 73 -5.72 -5.57 10.97
N ARG A 74 -6.28 -4.42 11.36
CA ARG A 74 -5.64 -3.43 12.25
C ARG A 74 -5.29 -4.07 13.60
N ALA A 75 -6.22 -4.81 14.19
CA ALA A 75 -6.00 -5.52 15.44
C ALA A 75 -4.87 -6.56 15.31
N ALA A 76 -4.93 -7.41 14.28
CA ALA A 76 -3.90 -8.43 14.05
C ALA A 76 -2.49 -7.83 13.84
N ILE A 77 -2.39 -6.70 13.12
CA ILE A 77 -1.13 -5.97 12.93
C ILE A 77 -0.63 -5.41 14.26
N ARG A 78 -1.50 -4.77 15.05
CA ARG A 78 -1.14 -4.23 16.36
C ARG A 78 -0.59 -5.34 17.27
N ASP A 79 -1.29 -6.46 17.36
CA ASP A 79 -0.88 -7.60 18.20
C ASP A 79 0.46 -8.20 17.74
N SER A 80 0.65 -8.32 16.43
CA SER A 80 1.91 -8.80 15.85
C SER A 80 3.10 -7.88 16.15
N ILE A 81 2.90 -6.57 16.15
CA ILE A 81 3.96 -5.60 16.46
C ILE A 81 4.20 -5.51 17.97
N ALA A 82 3.12 -5.57 18.77
CA ALA A 82 3.19 -5.55 20.23
C ALA A 82 3.93 -6.77 20.79
N SER A 83 3.66 -7.96 20.24
CA SER A 83 4.37 -9.20 20.63
C SER A 83 5.87 -9.19 20.29
N GLN A 84 6.32 -8.31 19.37
CA GLN A 84 7.74 -8.08 19.09
C GLN A 84 8.37 -7.01 20.01
N GLY A 85 7.60 -6.37 20.89
CA GLY A 85 8.05 -5.25 21.72
C GLY A 85 8.39 -3.98 20.95
N LYS A 86 7.88 -3.85 19.71
CA LYS A 86 8.21 -2.74 18.79
C LYS A 86 7.10 -1.71 18.62
N LEU A 87 5.99 -1.85 19.34
CA LEU A 87 4.86 -0.93 19.23
C LEU A 87 5.15 0.37 19.97
N THR A 88 5.61 1.39 19.24
CA THR A 88 5.80 2.73 19.78
C THR A 88 4.49 3.53 19.76
N ALA A 89 4.40 4.58 20.58
CA ALA A 89 3.21 5.43 20.63
C ALA A 89 2.90 6.12 19.28
N ASP A 90 3.94 6.49 18.52
CA ASP A 90 3.76 7.10 17.19
C ASP A 90 3.30 6.08 16.15
N LEU A 91 3.83 4.86 16.21
CA LEU A 91 3.37 3.76 15.35
C LEU A 91 1.94 3.34 15.67
N GLU A 92 1.58 3.28 16.96
CA GLU A 92 0.21 3.00 17.39
C GLU A 92 -0.77 4.06 16.85
N LYS A 93 -0.42 5.35 16.95
CA LYS A 93 -1.21 6.43 16.33
C LYS A 93 -1.32 6.29 14.81
N GLY A 94 -0.23 5.91 14.15
CA GLY A 94 -0.23 5.67 12.70
C GLY A 94 -1.15 4.51 12.31
N ILE A 95 -1.05 3.39 13.04
CA ILE A 95 -1.90 2.22 12.88
C ILE A 95 -3.34 2.58 13.14
N ASP A 96 -3.67 3.41 14.13
CA ASP A 96 -5.03 3.85 14.43
C ASP A 96 -5.57 4.83 13.38
N GLY A 97 -4.71 5.69 12.84
CA GLY A 97 -5.04 6.69 11.83
C GLY A 97 -5.26 6.12 10.43
N ALA A 98 -4.70 4.96 10.10
CA ALA A 98 -4.79 4.38 8.76
C ALA A 98 -6.25 4.16 8.33
N VAL A 99 -6.61 4.65 7.14
CA VAL A 99 -7.97 4.61 6.59
C VAL A 99 -8.11 3.57 5.49
N THR A 100 -7.00 3.07 4.94
CA THR A 100 -7.00 2.00 3.94
C THR A 100 -6.23 0.76 4.40
N LYS A 101 -6.58 -0.40 3.84
CA LYS A 101 -5.80 -1.64 4.04
C LYS A 101 -4.35 -1.49 3.55
N ALA A 102 -4.12 -0.72 2.48
CA ALA A 102 -2.79 -0.49 1.94
C ALA A 102 -1.90 0.26 2.94
N GLU A 103 -2.40 1.34 3.55
CA GLU A 103 -1.67 2.08 4.59
C GLU A 103 -1.33 1.21 5.81
N LEU A 104 -2.25 0.33 6.22
CA LEU A 104 -1.98 -0.63 7.30
C LEU A 104 -0.86 -1.60 6.93
N GLU A 105 -0.87 -2.16 5.72
CA GLU A 105 0.19 -3.06 5.28
C GLU A 105 1.53 -2.33 5.13
N ASP A 106 1.53 -1.08 4.65
CA ASP A 106 2.74 -0.26 4.55
C ASP A 106 3.38 -0.04 5.94
N LEU A 107 2.57 0.29 6.96
CA LEU A 107 3.04 0.44 8.35
C LEU A 107 3.52 -0.87 8.97
N TYR A 108 2.92 -1.99 8.57
CA TYR A 108 3.28 -3.32 9.07
C TYR A 108 4.53 -3.90 8.38
N LEU A 109 4.88 -3.43 7.19
CA LEU A 109 5.90 -4.02 6.34
C LEU A 109 7.27 -4.24 7.04
N PRO A 110 7.78 -3.30 7.87
CA PRO A 110 9.04 -3.51 8.62
C PRO A 110 8.97 -4.62 9.67
N TYR A 111 7.78 -4.95 10.16
CA TYR A 111 7.53 -5.88 11.28
C TYR A 111 7.02 -7.23 10.83
N LYS A 112 6.65 -7.35 9.56
CA LYS A 112 6.19 -8.60 8.96
C LYS A 112 7.31 -9.65 9.03
N PRO A 113 7.04 -10.87 9.54
CA PRO A 113 8.02 -11.96 9.52
C PRO A 113 8.52 -12.22 8.10
N LYS A 114 9.85 -12.23 7.91
CA LYS A 114 10.49 -12.40 6.60
C LYS A 114 11.46 -13.58 6.63
N ARG A 115 11.65 -14.16 5.44
CA ARG A 115 12.79 -15.05 5.19
C ARG A 115 14.08 -14.23 5.31
N ARG A 116 15.18 -14.88 5.67
CA ARG A 116 16.50 -14.25 5.82
C ARG A 116 16.87 -13.48 4.54
N THR A 117 16.84 -12.14 4.61
CA THR A 117 17.12 -11.25 3.46
C THR A 117 18.61 -10.91 3.39
N ARG A 118 19.06 -10.40 2.24
CA ARG A 118 20.44 -9.90 2.09
C ARG A 118 20.73 -8.74 3.06
N ALA A 119 19.76 -7.87 3.29
CA ALA A 119 19.87 -6.78 4.26
C ALA A 119 19.96 -7.30 5.70
N MET A 120 19.22 -8.35 6.06
CA MET A 120 19.37 -9.01 7.38
C MET A 120 20.77 -9.58 7.56
N ILE A 121 21.29 -10.31 6.57
CA ILE A 121 22.65 -10.87 6.60
C ILE A 121 23.68 -9.73 6.72
N ALA A 122 23.50 -8.64 5.98
CA ALA A 122 24.38 -7.48 6.08
C ALA A 122 24.36 -6.83 7.47
N ARG A 123 23.19 -6.73 8.12
CA ARG A 123 23.08 -6.24 9.51
C ARG A 123 23.74 -7.20 10.50
N GLU A 124 23.55 -8.51 10.33
CA GLU A 124 24.21 -9.55 11.13
C GLU A 124 25.74 -9.49 11.00
N ASN A 125 26.24 -9.16 9.81
CA ASN A 125 27.66 -8.93 9.55
C ASN A 125 28.17 -7.54 10.01
N GLY A 126 27.36 -6.76 10.72
CA GLY A 126 27.78 -5.48 11.30
C GLY A 126 27.78 -4.29 10.34
N LEU A 127 27.12 -4.38 9.17
CA LEU A 127 27.08 -3.29 8.17
C LEU A 127 25.99 -2.23 8.43
N GLY A 128 25.23 -2.37 9.52
CA GLY A 128 24.20 -1.39 9.93
C GLY A 128 24.77 0.03 10.11
N PRO A 129 25.82 0.23 10.94
CA PRO A 129 26.43 1.53 11.14
C PRO A 129 27.05 2.14 9.86
N LEU A 130 27.54 1.31 8.92
CA LEU A 130 28.01 1.78 7.62
C LEU A 130 26.88 2.39 6.79
N ALA A 131 25.74 1.69 6.71
CA ALA A 131 24.56 2.19 6.00
C ALA A 131 24.06 3.51 6.60
N GLU A 132 24.07 3.63 7.93
CA GLU A 132 23.68 4.86 8.62
C GLU A 132 24.66 6.01 8.35
N ALA A 133 25.97 5.77 8.43
CA ALA A 133 26.99 6.77 8.16
C ALA A 133 26.88 7.35 6.74
N ILE A 134 26.65 6.49 5.73
CA ILE A 134 26.44 6.91 4.33
C ILE A 134 25.19 7.81 4.18
N LEU A 135 24.12 7.52 4.92
CA LEU A 135 22.89 8.30 4.86
C LEU A 135 22.99 9.64 5.60
N GLN A 136 23.73 9.68 6.71
CA GLN A 136 23.93 10.87 7.54
C GLN A 136 24.82 11.91 6.84
N ASP A 137 25.91 11.48 6.19
CA ASP A 137 26.79 12.37 5.43
C ASP A 137 26.94 11.93 3.97
N ARG A 138 26.12 12.54 3.10
CA ARG A 138 26.16 12.28 1.65
C ARG A 138 27.40 12.85 0.94
N ARG A 139 28.27 13.59 1.63
CA ARG A 139 29.52 14.13 1.07
C ARG A 139 30.72 13.25 1.38
N ALA A 140 30.62 12.36 2.36
CA ALA A 140 31.67 11.41 2.69
C ALA A 140 31.88 10.44 1.52
N ASP A 141 33.14 10.03 1.30
CA ASP A 141 33.44 8.95 0.37
C ASP A 141 32.96 7.60 0.96
N PRO A 142 31.96 6.94 0.33
CA PRO A 142 31.46 5.67 0.84
C PRO A 142 32.53 4.58 0.88
N ALA A 143 33.49 4.59 -0.05
CA ALA A 143 34.56 3.60 -0.08
C ALA A 143 35.51 3.76 1.12
N ALA A 144 35.81 5.00 1.50
CA ALA A 144 36.59 5.31 2.69
C ALA A 144 35.88 4.87 3.98
N LEU A 145 34.56 5.12 4.09
CA LEU A 145 33.76 4.64 5.21
C LEU A 145 33.72 3.11 5.30
N ALA A 146 33.59 2.43 4.15
CA ALA A 146 33.49 0.98 4.07
C ALA A 146 34.78 0.24 4.47
N ALA A 147 35.95 0.89 4.38
CA ALA A 147 37.23 0.28 4.75
C ALA A 147 37.26 -0.21 6.20
N GLY A 148 36.54 0.48 7.11
CA GLY A 148 36.45 0.09 8.52
C GLY A 148 35.55 -1.11 8.82
N TYR A 149 34.86 -1.66 7.81
CA TYR A 149 33.86 -2.72 7.96
C TYR A 149 34.28 -4.03 7.27
N VAL A 150 35.51 -4.11 6.76
CA VAL A 150 36.08 -5.35 6.20
C VAL A 150 36.35 -6.33 7.33
N THR A 151 35.82 -7.54 7.21
CA THR A 151 35.93 -8.62 8.20
C THR A 151 36.03 -9.97 7.47
N GLU A 152 36.18 -11.08 8.19
CA GLU A 152 36.13 -12.41 7.57
C GLU A 152 34.81 -12.68 6.83
N ALA A 153 33.69 -12.17 7.36
CA ALA A 153 32.37 -12.28 6.75
C ALA A 153 32.11 -11.24 5.64
N VAL A 154 32.95 -10.20 5.55
CA VAL A 154 32.84 -9.09 4.59
C VAL A 154 34.22 -8.89 3.94
N PRO A 155 34.54 -9.64 2.86
CA PRO A 155 35.92 -9.85 2.42
C PRO A 155 36.58 -8.61 1.81
N ASP A 156 35.80 -7.66 1.31
CA ASP A 156 36.31 -6.43 0.71
C ASP A 156 35.33 -5.25 0.87
N THR A 157 35.80 -4.05 0.51
CA THR A 157 35.00 -2.82 0.57
C THR A 157 33.79 -2.87 -0.36
N LYS A 158 33.87 -3.63 -1.46
CA LYS A 158 32.75 -3.79 -2.40
C LYS A 158 31.62 -4.57 -1.73
N ALA A 159 31.91 -5.69 -1.06
CA ALA A 159 30.94 -6.47 -0.32
C ALA A 159 30.31 -5.65 0.82
N ALA A 160 31.10 -4.83 1.52
CA ALA A 160 30.60 -3.91 2.55
C ALA A 160 29.58 -2.90 1.96
N LEU A 161 29.90 -2.30 0.81
CA LEU A 161 29.02 -1.36 0.12
C LEU A 161 27.78 -2.03 -0.46
N GLU A 162 27.88 -3.25 -1.00
CA GLU A 162 26.72 -4.01 -1.47
C GLU A 162 25.78 -4.36 -0.32
N GLY A 163 26.32 -4.77 0.83
CA GLY A 163 25.52 -5.03 2.03
C GLY A 163 24.87 -3.76 2.58
N ALA A 164 25.60 -2.64 2.64
CA ALA A 164 25.03 -1.34 3.02
C ALA A 164 23.93 -0.89 2.04
N ARG A 165 24.13 -1.10 0.73
CA ARG A 165 23.11 -0.83 -0.29
C ARG A 165 21.86 -1.67 -0.08
N ASP A 166 22.01 -2.96 0.20
CA ASP A 166 20.86 -3.84 0.44
C ASP A 166 20.08 -3.41 1.70
N ILE A 167 20.77 -2.99 2.76
CA ILE A 167 20.15 -2.39 3.97
C ILE A 167 19.34 -1.15 3.63
N ILE A 168 19.96 -0.19 2.92
CA ILE A 168 19.32 1.07 2.55
C ILE A 168 18.13 0.82 1.62
N ALA A 169 18.29 -0.05 0.64
CA ALA A 169 17.23 -0.39 -0.32
C ALA A 169 16.02 -1.01 0.37
N GLU A 170 16.24 -1.95 1.30
CA GLU A 170 15.16 -2.53 2.11
C GLU A 170 14.48 -1.47 2.99
N SER A 171 15.27 -0.63 3.69
CA SER A 171 14.72 0.44 4.52
C SER A 171 13.89 1.45 3.72
N LEU A 172 14.28 1.80 2.49
CA LEU A 172 13.51 2.67 1.61
C LEU A 172 12.25 1.99 1.07
N ALA A 173 12.36 0.71 0.68
CA ALA A 173 11.22 -0.06 0.16
C ALA A 173 10.15 -0.30 1.23
N GLU A 174 10.47 -0.12 2.51
CA GLU A 174 9.59 -0.36 3.63
C GLU A 174 9.18 0.92 4.38
N ASP A 175 9.63 2.08 3.92
CA ASP A 175 9.21 3.36 4.47
C ASP A 175 7.77 3.68 4.04
N ALA A 176 6.82 3.53 4.97
CA ALA A 176 5.40 3.75 4.71
C ALA A 176 5.10 5.14 4.14
N GLY A 177 5.83 6.17 4.59
CA GLY A 177 5.69 7.53 4.09
C GLY A 177 6.10 7.66 2.63
N LEU A 178 7.21 7.03 2.23
CA LEU A 178 7.73 7.00 0.87
C LEU A 178 6.80 6.20 -0.04
N LEU A 179 6.35 5.02 0.39
CA LEU A 179 5.40 4.20 -0.35
C LEU A 179 4.09 4.96 -0.62
N GLY A 180 3.55 5.63 0.39
CA GLY A 180 2.35 6.46 0.24
C GLY A 180 2.55 7.58 -0.78
N ARG A 181 3.66 8.32 -0.69
CA ARG A 181 3.99 9.39 -1.66
C ARG A 181 4.19 8.85 -3.08
N LEU A 182 4.88 7.72 -3.21
CA LEU A 182 5.14 7.10 -4.51
C LEU A 182 3.83 6.61 -5.15
N ARG A 183 2.96 5.94 -4.39
CA ARG A 183 1.63 5.51 -4.85
C ARG A 183 0.79 6.70 -5.34
N ALA A 184 0.75 7.79 -4.57
CA ALA A 184 0.03 9.01 -4.94
C ALA A 184 0.63 9.70 -6.18
N HIS A 185 1.95 9.64 -6.35
CA HIS A 185 2.62 10.17 -7.53
C HIS A 185 2.33 9.31 -8.77
N MET A 186 2.53 7.99 -8.67
CA MET A 186 2.21 7.02 -9.72
C MET A 186 0.76 7.15 -10.17
N GLN A 187 -0.18 7.33 -9.25
CA GLN A 187 -1.59 7.50 -9.59
C GLN A 187 -1.84 8.69 -10.53
N LYS A 188 -1.03 9.76 -10.43
CA LYS A 188 -1.19 10.98 -11.22
C LYS A 188 -0.49 10.93 -12.57
N VAL A 189 0.70 10.34 -12.62
CA VAL A 189 1.59 10.47 -13.78
C VAL A 189 1.76 9.18 -14.59
N ALA A 190 1.39 8.02 -14.03
CA ALA A 190 1.62 6.76 -14.70
C ALA A 190 0.71 6.58 -15.92
N VAL A 191 1.27 5.94 -16.93
CA VAL A 191 0.59 5.47 -18.14
C VAL A 191 0.45 3.95 -18.01
N LEU A 192 -0.80 3.48 -18.09
CA LEU A 192 -1.10 2.06 -18.21
C LEU A 192 -0.82 1.64 -19.66
N SER A 193 0.13 0.73 -19.83
CA SER A 193 0.56 0.19 -21.12
C SER A 193 0.12 -1.27 -21.22
N ALA A 194 -0.55 -1.62 -22.32
CA ALA A 194 -0.98 -2.98 -22.63
C ALA A 194 -0.30 -3.46 -23.92
N ARG A 195 0.32 -4.63 -23.85
CA ARG A 195 1.00 -5.26 -25.00
C ARG A 195 0.63 -6.72 -25.13
N VAL A 196 0.41 -7.17 -26.36
CA VAL A 196 0.16 -8.59 -26.63
C VAL A 196 1.40 -9.42 -26.31
N VAL A 197 1.19 -10.56 -25.67
CA VAL A 197 2.23 -11.57 -25.46
C VAL A 197 2.55 -12.22 -26.81
N GLU A 198 3.84 -12.36 -27.11
CA GLU A 198 4.31 -12.95 -28.36
C GLU A 198 3.70 -14.35 -28.58
N GLY A 199 3.20 -14.60 -29.79
CA GLY A 199 2.55 -15.86 -30.16
C GLY A 199 1.06 -15.95 -29.83
N LYS A 200 0.48 -14.98 -29.12
CA LYS A 200 -0.94 -14.99 -28.70
C LYS A 200 -1.86 -14.06 -29.50
N GLN A 201 -1.40 -13.53 -30.62
CA GLN A 201 -2.18 -12.58 -31.44
C GLN A 201 -3.47 -13.19 -31.99
N VAL A 202 -3.44 -14.47 -32.38
CA VAL A 202 -4.61 -15.16 -32.95
C VAL A 202 -5.60 -15.58 -31.85
N GLU A 203 -5.09 -16.19 -30.78
CA GLU A 203 -5.89 -16.57 -29.59
C GLU A 203 -6.53 -15.34 -28.94
N GLY A 204 -5.80 -14.23 -28.94
CA GLY A 204 -6.15 -12.97 -28.33
C GLY A 204 -7.00 -12.03 -29.17
N ALA A 205 -7.54 -12.44 -30.32
CA ALA A 205 -8.17 -11.54 -31.29
C ALA A 205 -9.27 -10.64 -30.68
N LYS A 206 -10.00 -11.13 -29.67
CA LYS A 206 -11.00 -10.34 -28.92
C LYS A 206 -10.44 -9.17 -28.10
N PHE A 207 -9.13 -9.13 -27.88
CA PHE A 207 -8.38 -8.08 -27.19
C PHE A 207 -7.50 -7.27 -28.15
N SER A 208 -7.73 -7.36 -29.46
CA SER A 208 -6.90 -6.71 -30.49
C SER A 208 -6.72 -5.21 -30.26
N ASP A 209 -7.76 -4.55 -29.75
CA ASP A 209 -7.77 -3.12 -29.42
C ASP A 209 -6.70 -2.74 -28.38
N TYR A 210 -6.21 -3.73 -27.61
CA TYR A 210 -5.26 -3.56 -26.52
C TYR A 210 -3.89 -4.19 -26.81
N PHE A 211 -3.61 -4.66 -28.03
CA PHE A 211 -2.34 -5.29 -28.37
C PHE A 211 -1.13 -4.33 -28.31
N ALA A 212 -1.38 -3.04 -28.49
CA ALA A 212 -0.41 -1.96 -28.36
C ALA A 212 -1.13 -0.69 -27.90
N HIS A 213 -1.70 -0.72 -26.70
CA HIS A 213 -2.50 0.39 -26.16
C HIS A 213 -1.81 1.05 -24.97
N SER A 214 -1.97 2.36 -24.85
CA SER A 214 -1.44 3.11 -23.72
C SER A 214 -2.41 4.23 -23.35
N GLU A 215 -2.75 4.35 -22.07
CA GLU A 215 -3.62 5.41 -21.57
C GLU A 215 -3.21 5.87 -20.16
N SER A 216 -3.60 7.09 -19.78
CA SER A 216 -3.34 7.57 -18.42
C SER A 216 -4.04 6.68 -17.39
N TRP A 217 -3.28 6.20 -16.39
CA TRP A 217 -3.82 5.42 -15.30
C TRP A 217 -4.89 6.19 -14.51
N ALA A 218 -4.72 7.50 -14.34
CA ALA A 218 -5.61 8.35 -13.57
C ALA A 218 -7.02 8.43 -14.15
N THR A 219 -7.15 8.39 -15.48
CA THR A 219 -8.40 8.65 -16.21
C THR A 219 -8.89 7.44 -17.00
N ALA A 220 -8.29 6.26 -16.80
CA ALA A 220 -8.66 5.06 -17.53
C ALA A 220 -10.11 4.65 -17.21
N PRO A 221 -11.01 4.56 -18.22
CA PRO A 221 -12.38 4.11 -18.02
C PRO A 221 -12.45 2.67 -17.50
N SER A 222 -13.35 2.41 -16.55
CA SER A 222 -13.45 1.12 -15.87
C SER A 222 -13.62 -0.06 -16.82
N HIS A 223 -14.42 0.09 -17.90
CA HIS A 223 -14.64 -0.98 -18.87
C HIS A 223 -13.35 -1.36 -19.64
N ARG A 224 -12.47 -0.39 -19.96
CA ARG A 224 -11.19 -0.65 -20.62
C ARG A 224 -10.19 -1.29 -19.67
N ALA A 225 -10.08 -0.76 -18.46
CA ALA A 225 -9.24 -1.33 -17.41
C ALA A 225 -9.60 -2.80 -17.14
N LEU A 226 -10.90 -3.11 -17.04
CA LEU A 226 -11.37 -4.49 -16.87
C LEU A 226 -11.08 -5.38 -18.08
N ALA A 227 -11.24 -4.89 -19.31
CA ALA A 227 -10.90 -5.64 -20.52
C ALA A 227 -9.40 -5.99 -20.58
N MET A 228 -8.54 -5.01 -20.27
CA MET A 228 -7.09 -5.20 -20.19
C MET A 228 -6.71 -6.20 -19.09
N LEU A 229 -7.27 -6.06 -17.88
CA LEU A 229 -7.03 -6.99 -16.77
C LEU A 229 -7.51 -8.42 -17.10
N ARG A 230 -8.63 -8.55 -17.81
CA ARG A 230 -9.11 -9.85 -18.30
C ARG A 230 -8.13 -10.45 -19.30
N GLY A 231 -7.65 -9.68 -20.27
CA GLY A 231 -6.65 -10.13 -21.23
C GLY A 231 -5.34 -10.56 -20.56
N ARG A 232 -4.94 -9.89 -19.48
CA ARG A 232 -3.81 -10.31 -18.65
C ARG A 232 -4.06 -11.62 -17.90
N ASN A 233 -5.23 -11.78 -17.29
CA ASN A 233 -5.57 -13.00 -16.56
C ASN A 233 -5.71 -14.22 -17.47
N GLU A 234 -6.15 -14.02 -18.72
CA GLU A 234 -6.14 -15.04 -19.78
C GLU A 234 -4.74 -15.22 -20.40
N GLY A 235 -3.75 -14.45 -19.96
CA GLY A 235 -2.35 -14.55 -20.38
C GLY A 235 -2.08 -14.07 -21.80
N VAL A 236 -3.01 -13.34 -22.43
CA VAL A 236 -2.90 -12.78 -23.78
C VAL A 236 -2.17 -11.43 -23.77
N LEU A 237 -2.43 -10.62 -22.76
CA LEU A 237 -1.83 -9.29 -22.60
C LEU A 237 -0.83 -9.27 -21.45
N SER A 238 0.20 -8.46 -21.60
CA SER A 238 1.03 -7.93 -20.53
C SER A 238 0.58 -6.51 -20.21
N LEU A 239 0.55 -6.15 -18.93
CA LEU A 239 0.20 -4.81 -18.46
C LEU A 239 1.33 -4.27 -17.61
N ASP A 240 1.76 -3.05 -17.93
CA ASP A 240 2.79 -2.33 -17.21
C ASP A 240 2.31 -0.92 -16.86
N LEU A 241 2.89 -0.36 -15.79
CA LEU A 241 2.75 1.06 -15.46
C LEU A 241 4.07 1.75 -15.82
N GLU A 242 4.03 2.50 -16.90
CA GLU A 242 5.14 3.28 -17.40
C GLU A 242 5.05 4.71 -16.82
N VAL A 243 6.18 5.29 -16.45
CA VAL A 243 6.28 6.70 -16.07
C VAL A 243 7.32 7.32 -16.98
N ASP A 244 7.00 8.47 -17.57
CA ASP A 244 8.01 9.24 -18.30
C ASP A 244 9.16 9.56 -17.34
N ALA A 245 10.39 9.20 -17.72
CA ALA A 245 11.57 9.41 -16.90
C ALA A 245 11.77 10.90 -16.55
N GLU A 246 11.24 11.82 -17.36
CA GLU A 246 11.26 13.27 -17.09
C GLU A 246 10.13 13.74 -16.15
N ALA A 247 9.06 12.95 -15.98
CA ALA A 247 7.98 13.19 -15.02
C ALA A 247 8.37 12.84 -13.57
N ALA A 248 9.68 12.76 -13.29
CA ALA A 248 10.22 12.55 -11.96
C ALA A 248 9.55 13.55 -10.98
N PRO A 249 9.14 13.08 -9.78
CA PRO A 249 8.49 13.96 -8.84
C PRO A 249 9.44 15.12 -8.50
N ALA A 250 8.91 16.33 -8.38
CA ALA A 250 9.66 17.51 -7.93
C ALA A 250 10.41 17.31 -6.59
N LEU A 251 10.16 16.19 -5.90
CA LEU A 251 10.91 15.67 -4.76
C LEU A 251 12.41 15.41 -5.02
N ALA A 252 12.87 15.34 -6.27
CA ALA A 252 14.30 15.29 -6.61
C ALA A 252 14.95 16.67 -6.83
N ARG A 253 14.22 17.78 -6.64
CA ARG A 253 14.82 19.13 -6.62
C ARG A 253 15.28 19.53 -5.22
N ARG A 254 16.06 18.66 -4.56
CA ARG A 254 17.28 19.14 -3.90
C ARG A 254 18.43 19.00 -4.91
N LYS A 255 18.38 19.82 -5.96
CA LYS A 255 19.54 20.04 -6.82
C LYS A 255 20.60 20.76 -5.98
N ALA A 256 21.65 20.04 -5.59
CA ALA A 256 23.04 20.42 -5.85
C ALA A 256 23.99 19.50 -5.09
N SER A 257 25.07 19.11 -5.76
CA SER A 257 26.24 18.36 -5.23
C SER A 257 26.18 16.83 -5.29
N CYS A 258 25.86 16.24 -6.44
CA CYS A 258 26.44 14.92 -6.77
C CYS A 258 26.89 14.79 -8.25
N ALA A 259 26.97 15.92 -8.96
CA ALA A 259 27.58 15.98 -10.28
C ALA A 259 28.67 17.06 -10.24
N ALA A 260 29.85 16.68 -9.75
CA ALA A 260 31.17 17.17 -10.15
C ALA A 260 32.22 16.73 -9.11
N ARG A 261 33.18 15.94 -9.59
CA ARG A 261 34.40 15.42 -8.97
C ARG A 261 34.25 14.10 -8.22
#